data_AF-A0A2H9RNQ2-F1
#
_entry.id   AF-A0A2H9RNQ2-F1
#
_cell.length_a   1.000
_cell.length_b   1.000
_cell.length_c   1.000
_cell.angle_alpha   90.00
_cell.angle_beta   90.00
_cell.angle_gamma   90.00
#
_symmetry.space_group_name_H-M   'P 1'
#
loop_
_entity.id
_entity.type
_entity.pdbx_description
1 polymer ?
#
loop_
_entity_poly.entity_id
_entity_poly.type
_entity_poly.pdbx_seq_one_letter_code
_entity_poly.pdbx_strand_id
1 'polypeptide(L)'
;MNKRTRDKLYPIIAKRDEEYCRCCGKLPYEVQLIIDHKDNNNSNNTLTNLQLLCRSCNYLKNPRKEPFDMCVNNKVEADSNSCMAINKKKEPEFLEYVKDRITNEDAVNLKDLINSGARKIDISPVTAKRYIEKHSSEGGELMVIDDKVIFSQYYDFSNDPRIIWFHSLKE
;
A
#
# COMPACT_ATOMS: atom_id res chain seq x y z
N MET A 1 8.72 5.33 32.56
CA MET A 1 10.16 5.60 32.85
C MET A 1 10.79 6.36 31.68
N ASN A 2 11.61 7.41 31.94
CA ASN A 2 12.28 8.17 30.87
C ASN A 2 13.60 7.49 30.40
N LYS A 3 14.18 7.94 29.28
CA LYS A 3 15.41 7.35 28.71
C LYS A 3 16.61 7.41 29.69
N ARG A 4 16.88 8.57 30.29
CA ARG A 4 18.02 8.77 31.21
C ARG A 4 17.96 7.82 32.41
N THR A 5 16.78 7.63 32.99
CA THR A 5 16.56 6.72 34.12
C THR A 5 16.78 5.27 33.70
N ARG A 6 16.25 4.88 32.53
CA ARG A 6 16.44 3.53 31.97
C ARG A 6 17.92 3.22 31.73
N ASP A 7 18.67 4.14 31.13
CA ASP A 7 20.09 3.95 30.83
C ASP A 7 20.93 3.78 32.12
N LYS A 8 20.52 4.42 33.23
CA LYS A 8 21.14 4.24 34.55
C LYS A 8 20.76 2.91 35.22
N LEU A 9 19.50 2.50 35.11
CA LEU A 9 18.98 1.32 35.82
C LEU A 9 19.33 0.01 35.12
N TYR A 10 19.42 0.00 33.80
CA TYR A 10 19.72 -1.19 33.01
C TYR A 10 20.99 -1.92 33.49
N PRO A 11 22.17 -1.29 33.60
CA PRO A 11 23.39 -1.99 34.05
C PRO A 11 23.29 -2.47 35.50
N ILE A 12 22.52 -1.78 36.36
CA ILE A 12 22.30 -2.18 37.76
C ILE A 12 21.48 -3.46 37.81
N ILE A 13 20.41 -3.55 37.02
CA ILE A 13 19.55 -4.73 36.96
C ILE A 13 20.30 -5.90 36.32
N ALA A 14 21.01 -5.67 35.22
CA ALA A 14 21.83 -6.68 34.55
C ALA A 14 22.91 -7.26 35.48
N LYS A 15 23.53 -6.42 36.33
CA LYS A 15 24.51 -6.89 37.33
C LYS A 15 23.85 -7.72 38.45
N ARG A 16 22.60 -7.44 38.80
CA ARG A 16 21.87 -8.13 39.87
C ARG A 16 21.30 -9.47 39.43
N ASP A 17 20.60 -9.47 38.29
CA ASP A 17 19.78 -10.60 37.83
C ASP A 17 20.41 -11.37 36.65
N GLU A 18 21.62 -10.96 36.26
CA GLU A 18 22.28 -11.32 35.01
C GLU A 18 21.53 -10.78 33.77
N GLU A 19 22.25 -10.67 32.65
CA GLU A 19 21.73 -10.01 31.46
C GLU A 19 20.98 -10.99 30.54
N TYR A 20 19.80 -11.45 30.95
CA TYR A 20 18.94 -12.31 30.12
C TYR A 20 17.45 -12.01 30.30
N CYS A 21 16.64 -12.48 29.36
CA CYS A 21 15.19 -12.37 29.45
C CYS A 21 14.64 -13.28 30.57
N ARG A 22 14.05 -12.70 31.61
CA ARG A 22 13.49 -13.46 32.76
C ARG A 22 12.32 -14.39 32.40
N CYS A 23 11.73 -14.25 31.22
CA CYS A 23 10.63 -15.09 30.75
C CYS A 23 11.10 -16.25 29.85
N CYS A 24 12.02 -16.02 28.90
CA CYS A 24 12.42 -17.02 27.92
C CYS A 24 13.90 -17.40 27.94
N GLY A 25 14.71 -16.81 28.83
CA GLY A 25 16.12 -17.14 29.01
C GLY A 25 17.08 -16.61 27.94
N LYS A 26 16.57 -15.99 26.87
CA LYS A 26 17.41 -15.49 25.77
C LYS A 26 18.39 -14.41 26.23
N LEU A 27 19.58 -14.45 25.64
CA LEU A 27 20.70 -13.57 25.93
C LEU A 27 20.67 -12.29 25.05
N PRO A 28 21.45 -11.24 25.40
CA PRO A 28 21.39 -9.94 24.73
C PRO A 28 21.90 -9.99 23.29
N TYR A 29 22.76 -10.96 22.97
CA TYR A 29 23.23 -11.19 21.60
C TYR A 29 22.17 -11.86 20.72
N GLU A 30 21.16 -12.50 21.31
CA GLU A 30 20.06 -13.15 20.58
C GLU A 30 18.87 -12.21 20.37
N VAL A 31 18.60 -11.35 21.36
CA VAL A 31 17.42 -10.47 21.39
C VAL A 31 17.69 -9.15 22.09
N GLN A 32 16.95 -8.11 21.69
CA GLN A 32 16.92 -6.87 22.44
C GLN A 32 16.16 -7.05 23.76
N LEU A 33 16.86 -6.86 24.88
CA LEU A 33 16.29 -6.80 26.22
C LEU A 33 15.82 -5.38 26.56
N ILE A 34 14.76 -5.29 27.34
CA ILE A 34 14.16 -4.06 27.84
C ILE A 34 13.79 -4.21 29.32
N ILE A 35 13.74 -3.09 30.03
CA ILE A 35 13.26 -3.04 31.41
C ILE A 35 11.72 -3.13 31.40
N ASP A 36 11.19 -4.06 32.19
CA ASP A 36 9.76 -4.27 32.44
C ASP A 36 9.45 -4.15 33.94
N HIS A 37 8.26 -3.64 34.24
CA HIS A 37 7.72 -3.52 35.60
C HIS A 37 6.90 -4.77 35.93
N LYS A 38 7.32 -5.58 36.91
CA LYS A 38 6.63 -6.84 37.31
C LYS A 38 5.15 -6.61 37.60
N ASP A 39 4.83 -5.56 38.34
CA ASP A 39 3.46 -5.14 38.71
C ASP A 39 2.69 -4.36 37.62
N ASN A 40 3.29 -4.13 36.45
CA ASN A 40 2.75 -3.31 35.36
C ASN A 40 2.40 -1.85 35.76
N ASN A 41 2.95 -1.36 36.88
CA ASN A 41 2.77 0.02 37.34
C ASN A 41 4.00 0.87 36.98
N ASN A 42 3.83 1.73 35.97
CA ASN A 42 4.89 2.61 35.45
C ASN A 42 5.46 3.61 36.49
N SER A 43 4.77 3.83 37.61
CA SER A 43 5.22 4.71 38.70
C SER A 43 6.12 3.99 39.70
N ASN A 44 6.04 2.66 39.79
CA ASN A 44 6.80 1.87 40.76
C ASN A 44 8.20 1.48 40.21
N ASN A 45 9.16 2.40 40.33
CA ASN A 45 10.52 2.21 39.82
C ASN A 45 11.49 1.58 40.85
N THR A 46 10.97 0.84 41.84
CA THR A 46 11.82 0.12 42.80
C THR A 46 12.60 -0.98 42.10
N LEU A 47 13.88 -1.17 42.44
CA LEU A 47 14.73 -2.16 41.77
C LEU A 47 14.10 -3.56 41.81
N THR A 48 13.49 -3.95 42.92
CA THR A 48 12.84 -5.26 43.11
C THR A 48 11.66 -5.49 42.16
N ASN A 49 10.97 -4.42 41.76
CA ASN A 49 9.86 -4.44 40.80
C ASN A 49 10.31 -4.43 39.33
N LEU A 50 11.57 -4.12 39.05
CA LEU A 50 12.10 -4.11 37.68
C LEU A 50 12.74 -5.45 37.31
N GLN A 51 12.59 -5.84 36.05
CA GLN A 51 13.22 -7.02 35.46
C GLN A 51 13.58 -6.79 33.98
N LEU A 52 14.43 -7.64 33.42
CA LEU A 52 14.74 -7.65 31.99
C LEU A 52 13.86 -8.65 31.24
N LEU A 53 13.20 -8.19 30.19
CA LEU A 53 12.44 -9.03 29.25
C LEU A 53 12.84 -8.71 27.82
N CYS A 54 12.77 -9.68 26.92
CA CYS A 54 12.80 -9.39 25.50
C CYS A 54 11.50 -8.71 25.06
N ARG A 55 11.54 -8.00 23.92
CA ARG A 55 10.38 -7.31 23.35
C ARG A 55 9.16 -8.22 23.22
N SER A 56 9.35 -9.45 22.73
CA SER A 56 8.26 -10.41 22.52
C SER A 56 7.61 -10.84 23.82
N CYS A 57 8.40 -11.21 24.84
CA CYS A 57 7.87 -11.58 26.16
C CYS A 57 7.17 -10.40 26.84
N ASN A 58 7.73 -9.19 26.73
CA ASN A 58 7.08 -8.00 27.25
C ASN A 58 5.75 -7.71 26.54
N TYR A 59 5.66 -7.94 25.23
CA TYR A 59 4.42 -7.78 24.47
C TYR A 59 3.37 -8.83 24.85
N LEU A 60 3.77 -10.09 25.04
CA LEU A 60 2.88 -11.15 25.51
C LEU A 60 2.35 -10.87 26.92
N LYS A 61 3.20 -10.34 27.81
CA LYS A 61 2.83 -9.95 29.17
C LYS A 61 1.91 -8.72 29.18
N ASN A 62 2.23 -7.72 28.38
CA ASN A 62 1.54 -6.43 28.31
C ASN A 62 1.01 -6.23 26.89
N PRO A 63 -0.01 -7.02 26.47
CA PRO A 63 -0.61 -6.85 25.15
C PRO A 63 -1.15 -5.43 25.06
N ARG A 64 -0.90 -4.78 23.92
CA ARG A 64 -1.50 -3.47 23.67
C ARG A 64 -3.03 -3.66 23.64
N LYS A 65 -3.75 -2.83 24.39
CA LYS A 65 -5.23 -2.87 24.43
C LYS A 65 -5.86 -2.60 23.06
N GLU A 66 -5.12 -1.93 22.19
CA GLU A 66 -5.46 -1.73 20.78
C GLU A 66 -4.41 -2.46 19.92
N PRO A 67 -4.81 -3.33 18.99
CA PRO A 67 -3.88 -3.85 18.00
C PRO A 67 -3.34 -2.64 17.22
N PHE A 68 -2.01 -2.50 17.20
CA PHE A 68 -1.38 -1.68 16.17
C PHE A 68 -1.80 -2.33 14.85
N ASP A 69 -2.44 -1.59 13.94
CA ASP A 69 -2.89 -2.06 12.62
C ASP A 69 -1.82 -2.96 11.98
N MET A 70 -1.89 -4.24 12.26
CA MET A 70 -1.42 -5.24 11.34
C MET A 70 -2.49 -5.21 10.28
N CYS A 71 -2.11 -5.02 9.02
CA CYS A 71 -3.00 -5.17 7.88
C CYS A 71 -3.48 -6.64 7.83
N VAL A 72 -4.36 -7.01 8.75
CA VAL A 72 -5.08 -8.26 8.79
C VAL A 72 -6.44 -7.90 8.24
N ASN A 73 -6.66 -8.33 7.01
CA ASN A 73 -7.96 -8.31 6.34
C ASN A 73 -8.97 -9.12 7.16
N ASN A 74 -9.51 -8.53 8.23
CA ASN A 74 -10.71 -9.03 8.86
C ASN A 74 -11.87 -8.21 8.30
N LYS A 75 -12.56 -8.83 7.35
CA LYS A 75 -13.81 -8.39 6.75
C LYS A 75 -14.82 -8.02 7.84
N VAL A 76 -14.86 -6.78 8.30
CA VAL A 76 -16.04 -6.19 8.96
C VAL A 76 -16.02 -4.68 8.68
N GLU A 77 -17.07 -4.24 7.98
CA GLU A 77 -17.41 -2.85 7.63
C GLU A 77 -16.48 -2.23 6.57
N ALA A 78 -16.97 -2.20 5.33
CA ALA A 78 -16.34 -1.48 4.24
C ALA A 78 -16.29 0.01 4.57
N ASP A 79 -15.17 0.46 5.14
CA ASP A 79 -14.82 1.86 5.18
C ASP A 79 -14.67 2.33 3.73
N SER A 80 -15.74 2.93 3.23
CA SER A 80 -15.87 3.50 1.90
C SER A 80 -14.83 4.57 1.60
N ASN A 81 -14.04 4.98 2.60
CA ASN A 81 -12.98 5.98 2.51
C ASN A 81 -11.56 5.42 2.47
N SER A 82 -11.35 4.09 2.48
CA SER A 82 -9.98 3.58 2.27
C SER A 82 -9.49 3.93 0.87
N CYS A 83 -8.26 4.42 0.76
CA CYS A 83 -7.65 4.83 -0.51
C CYS A 83 -7.67 3.73 -1.59
N MET A 84 -7.63 2.45 -1.19
CA MET A 84 -7.80 1.32 -2.11
C MET A 84 -9.25 1.12 -2.55
N ALA A 85 -10.24 1.30 -1.66
CA ALA A 85 -11.66 1.21 -2.03
C ALA A 85 -12.07 2.31 -2.99
N ILE A 86 -11.57 3.54 -2.78
CA ILE A 86 -11.79 4.68 -3.67
C ILE A 86 -11.20 4.39 -5.07
N ASN A 87 -9.95 3.93 -5.15
CA ASN A 87 -9.32 3.61 -6.43
C ASN A 87 -10.01 2.46 -7.17
N LYS A 88 -10.51 1.45 -6.43
CA LYS A 88 -11.25 0.32 -7.02
C LYS A 88 -12.56 0.77 -7.70
N LYS A 89 -13.20 1.83 -7.21
CA LYS A 89 -14.42 2.40 -7.80
C LYS A 89 -14.14 3.42 -8.90
N LYS A 90 -13.16 4.31 -8.68
CA LYS A 90 -12.86 5.42 -9.59
C LYS A 90 -12.16 4.97 -10.89
N GLU A 91 -11.39 3.87 -10.86
CA GLU A 91 -10.73 3.36 -12.07
C GLU A 91 -11.74 2.90 -13.15
N PRO A 92 -12.75 2.06 -12.86
CA PRO A 92 -13.78 1.71 -13.83
C PRO A 92 -14.55 2.92 -14.39
N GLU A 93 -14.96 3.86 -13.53
CA GLU A 93 -15.69 5.07 -13.95
C GLU A 93 -14.85 5.95 -14.88
N PHE A 94 -13.55 6.06 -14.61
CA PHE A 94 -12.61 6.75 -15.48
C PHE A 94 -12.47 6.06 -16.84
N LEU A 95 -12.41 4.73 -16.87
CA LEU A 95 -12.31 4.00 -18.14
C LEU A 95 -13.58 4.11 -18.97
N GLU A 96 -14.75 4.06 -18.36
CA GLU A 96 -16.02 4.29 -19.06
C GLU A 96 -16.04 5.66 -19.74
N TYR A 97 -15.59 6.70 -19.02
CA TYR A 97 -15.42 8.04 -19.59
C TYR A 97 -14.43 8.07 -20.77
N VAL A 98 -13.28 7.40 -20.64
CA VAL A 98 -12.28 7.32 -21.73
C VAL A 98 -12.86 6.63 -22.96
N LYS A 99 -13.56 5.51 -22.78
CA LYS A 99 -14.17 4.74 -23.87
C LYS A 99 -15.23 5.55 -24.60
N ASP A 100 -16.09 6.27 -23.88
CA ASP A 100 -17.09 7.16 -24.45
C ASP A 100 -16.42 8.28 -25.27
N ARG A 101 -15.37 8.92 -24.74
CA ARG A 101 -14.61 9.96 -25.46
C ARG A 101 -14.00 9.44 -26.76
N ILE A 102 -13.33 8.28 -26.71
CA ILE A 102 -12.70 7.69 -27.91
C ILE A 102 -13.77 7.27 -28.92
N THR A 103 -14.91 6.73 -28.48
CA THR A 103 -16.01 6.33 -29.38
C THR A 103 -16.62 7.52 -30.12
N ASN A 104 -16.67 8.71 -29.49
CA ASN A 104 -17.25 9.90 -30.09
C ASN A 104 -16.27 10.70 -30.97
N GLU A 105 -14.96 10.62 -30.72
CA GLU A 105 -13.93 11.46 -31.36
C GLU A 105 -12.90 10.66 -32.19
N ASP A 106 -13.02 9.34 -32.24
CA ASP A 106 -12.11 8.33 -32.81
C ASP A 106 -10.69 8.31 -32.22
N ALA A 107 -10.10 9.48 -31.95
CA ALA A 107 -8.78 9.62 -31.35
C ALA A 107 -8.72 10.90 -30.49
N VAL A 108 -8.40 10.73 -29.20
CA VAL A 108 -8.42 11.84 -28.23
C VAL A 108 -7.00 12.19 -27.82
N ASN A 109 -6.69 13.49 -27.68
CA ASN A 109 -5.38 13.92 -27.18
C ASN A 109 -5.16 13.43 -25.73
N LEU A 110 -4.02 12.79 -25.48
CA LEU A 110 -3.66 12.20 -24.18
C LEU A 110 -3.68 13.22 -23.05
N LYS A 111 -3.12 14.42 -23.28
CA LYS A 111 -3.04 15.47 -22.25
C LYS A 111 -4.43 16.02 -21.92
N ASP A 112 -5.27 16.22 -22.93
CA ASP A 112 -6.66 16.62 -22.72
C ASP A 112 -7.43 15.55 -21.96
N LEU A 113 -7.33 14.28 -22.38
CA LEU A 113 -8.00 13.13 -21.77
C LEU A 113 -7.63 12.94 -20.30
N ILE A 114 -6.34 13.09 -19.97
CA ILE A 114 -5.85 13.03 -18.58
C ILE A 114 -6.50 14.13 -17.73
N ASN A 115 -6.46 15.38 -18.19
CA ASN A 115 -6.92 16.51 -17.38
C ASN A 115 -8.44 16.57 -17.28
N SER A 116 -9.14 16.33 -18.38
CA SER A 116 -10.60 16.29 -18.44
C SER A 116 -11.17 15.14 -17.61
N GLY A 117 -10.62 13.93 -17.75
CA GLY A 117 -11.02 12.75 -16.97
C GLY A 117 -10.68 12.89 -15.48
N ALA A 118 -9.52 13.46 -15.15
CA ALA A 118 -9.16 13.76 -13.77
C ALA A 118 -10.18 14.68 -13.09
N ARG A 119 -10.59 15.75 -13.78
CA ARG A 119 -11.64 16.66 -13.30
C ARG A 119 -13.00 15.98 -13.20
N LYS A 120 -13.36 15.13 -14.17
CA LYS A 120 -14.67 14.46 -14.24
C LYS A 120 -14.89 13.47 -13.09
N ILE A 121 -13.85 12.70 -12.75
CA ILE A 121 -13.90 11.61 -11.76
C ILE A 121 -13.34 12.04 -10.39
N ASP A 122 -12.93 13.30 -10.26
CA ASP A 122 -12.33 13.86 -9.06
C ASP A 122 -11.11 13.04 -8.60
N ILE A 123 -10.16 12.84 -9.51
CA ILE A 123 -8.87 12.19 -9.25
C ILE A 123 -7.72 13.12 -9.64
N SER A 124 -6.52 12.85 -9.14
CA SER A 124 -5.35 13.60 -9.60
C SER A 124 -5.04 13.30 -11.08
N PRO A 125 -4.50 14.26 -11.86
CA PRO A 125 -3.99 14.00 -13.20
C PRO A 125 -2.93 12.88 -13.23
N VAL A 126 -2.16 12.71 -12.15
CA VAL A 126 -1.18 11.63 -11.99
C VAL A 126 -1.89 10.27 -11.90
N THR A 127 -2.99 10.18 -11.17
CA THR A 127 -3.82 8.96 -11.07
C THR A 127 -4.45 8.62 -12.42
N ALA A 128 -5.03 9.62 -13.10
CA ALA A 128 -5.60 9.44 -14.44
C ALA A 128 -4.56 8.93 -15.44
N LYS A 129 -3.36 9.52 -15.44
CA LYS A 129 -2.23 9.06 -16.25
C LYS A 129 -1.89 7.59 -15.96
N ARG A 130 -1.78 7.19 -14.69
CA ARG A 130 -1.51 5.80 -14.30
C ARG A 130 -2.58 4.83 -14.79
N TYR A 131 -3.85 5.23 -14.78
CA TYR A 131 -4.92 4.40 -15.32
C TYR A 131 -4.76 4.21 -16.84
N ILE A 132 -4.47 5.27 -17.60
CA ILE A 132 -4.21 5.14 -19.03
C ILE A 132 -2.99 4.24 -19.29
N GLU A 133 -1.88 4.42 -18.58
CA GLU A 133 -0.67 3.58 -18.70
C GLU A 133 -0.95 2.11 -18.39
N LYS A 134 -1.77 1.83 -17.37
CA LYS A 134 -2.19 0.47 -17.04
C LYS A 134 -3.00 -0.16 -18.17
N HIS A 135 -3.95 0.58 -18.74
CA HIS A 135 -4.86 0.08 -19.79
C HIS A 135 -4.29 0.17 -21.20
N SER A 136 -3.09 0.74 -21.36
CA SER A 136 -2.29 0.72 -22.59
C SER A 136 -1.06 -0.19 -22.51
N SER A 137 -0.89 -0.90 -21.39
CA SER A 137 0.13 -1.94 -21.25
C SER A 137 -0.23 -3.19 -22.07
N GLU A 138 0.68 -4.17 -22.15
CA GLU A 138 0.46 -5.42 -22.89
C GLU A 138 -0.83 -6.12 -22.44
N GLY A 139 -1.74 -6.40 -23.38
CA GLY A 139 -3.07 -6.96 -23.11
C GLY A 139 -4.14 -5.93 -22.71
N GLY A 140 -3.81 -4.63 -22.73
CA GLY A 140 -4.73 -3.53 -22.49
C GLY A 140 -5.63 -3.19 -23.69
N GLU A 141 -6.73 -2.51 -23.40
CA GLU A 141 -7.75 -2.14 -24.39
C GLU A 141 -7.46 -0.81 -25.10
N LEU A 142 -6.47 -0.04 -24.61
CA LEU A 142 -6.10 1.25 -25.15
C LEU A 142 -4.72 1.18 -25.83
N MET A 143 -4.47 2.10 -26.75
CA MET A 143 -3.17 2.31 -27.35
C MET A 143 -2.87 3.80 -27.40
N VAL A 144 -1.61 4.15 -27.11
CA VAL A 144 -1.12 5.54 -27.16
C VAL A 144 -0.16 5.68 -28.34
N ILE A 145 -0.49 6.57 -29.29
CA ILE A 145 0.30 6.83 -30.50
C ILE A 145 0.44 8.34 -30.67
N ASP A 146 1.67 8.87 -30.74
CA ASP A 146 1.96 10.29 -31.01
C ASP A 146 1.04 11.27 -30.23
N ASP A 147 0.90 11.04 -28.92
CA ASP A 147 0.04 11.79 -27.99
C ASP A 147 -1.47 11.66 -28.18
N LYS A 148 -1.94 10.67 -28.94
CA LYS A 148 -3.35 10.30 -29.06
C LYS A 148 -3.63 8.96 -28.38
N VAL A 149 -4.82 8.83 -27.84
CA VAL A 149 -5.34 7.58 -27.26
C VAL A 149 -6.45 7.05 -28.15
N ILE A 150 -6.32 5.79 -28.54
CA ILE A 150 -7.29 5.02 -29.34
C ILE A 150 -7.56 3.67 -28.68
N PHE A 151 -8.54 2.92 -29.16
CA PHE A 151 -8.68 1.51 -28.77
C PHE A 151 -7.61 0.66 -29.48
N SER A 152 -7.05 -0.31 -28.76
CA SER A 152 -6.03 -1.22 -29.30
C SER A 152 -6.54 -2.03 -30.51
N GLN A 153 -7.82 -2.40 -30.51
CA GLN A 153 -8.48 -3.12 -31.62
C GLN A 153 -8.50 -2.37 -32.96
N TYR A 154 -8.38 -1.03 -32.95
CA TYR A 154 -8.36 -0.24 -34.18
C TYR A 154 -6.98 -0.21 -34.86
N TYR A 155 -5.93 -0.66 -34.18
CA TYR A 155 -4.57 -0.69 -34.74
C TYR A 155 -4.28 -1.98 -35.51
N ASP A 156 -4.94 -3.10 -35.16
CA ASP A 156 -4.74 -4.42 -35.79
C ASP A 156 -5.13 -4.47 -37.28
N PHE A 157 -5.82 -3.45 -37.80
CA PHE A 157 -6.22 -3.40 -39.21
C PHE A 157 -5.21 -2.71 -40.14
N SER A 158 -4.12 -2.12 -39.63
CA SER A 158 -3.22 -1.29 -40.45
C SER A 158 -1.77 -1.75 -40.52
N ASN A 159 -1.38 -2.80 -39.78
CA ASN A 159 0.01 -3.28 -39.75
C ASN A 159 0.20 -4.81 -39.82
N ASP A 160 -0.83 -5.59 -40.21
CA ASP A 160 -0.60 -6.97 -40.64
C ASP A 160 -0.31 -7.02 -42.16
N PRO A 161 0.94 -7.26 -42.60
CA PRO A 161 1.26 -7.47 -44.01
C PRO A 161 0.58 -8.72 -44.62
N ARG A 162 -0.18 -9.51 -43.85
CA ARG A 162 -0.99 -10.65 -44.33
C ARG A 162 -2.44 -10.31 -44.66
N ILE A 163 -2.91 -9.09 -44.40
CA ILE A 163 -4.28 -8.65 -44.72
C ILE A 163 -4.21 -7.51 -45.75
N ILE A 164 -3.61 -7.78 -46.91
CA ILE A 164 -3.73 -6.92 -48.11
C ILE A 164 -4.41 -7.72 -49.21
N TRP A 165 -5.56 -8.34 -48.98
CA TRP A 165 -6.34 -8.96 -50.07
C TRP A 165 -7.81 -9.13 -49.68
N PHE A 166 -8.58 -8.06 -49.42
CA PHE A 166 -10.06 -8.17 -49.53
C PHE A 166 -10.79 -6.83 -49.62
N HIS A 167 -10.25 -5.82 -50.34
CA HIS A 167 -11.09 -4.73 -50.84
C HIS A 167 -10.57 -4.18 -52.16
N SER A 168 -10.41 -5.07 -53.14
CA SER A 168 -10.41 -4.66 -54.54
C SER A 168 -11.06 -5.75 -55.37
N LEU A 169 -12.01 -5.34 -56.22
CA LEU A 169 -12.83 -6.12 -57.16
C LEU A 169 -14.02 -6.84 -56.49
N LYS A 170 -15.28 -6.53 -56.79
CA LYS A 170 -15.85 -6.30 -58.13
C LYS A 170 -17.13 -5.45 -58.07
N GLU A 171 -17.15 -4.42 -58.91
CA GLU A 171 -18.31 -4.12 -59.77
C GLU A 171 -18.48 -5.24 -60.81
#